data_AF-A0A9P8CJX7-F1
#
_entry.id   AF-A0A9P8CJX7-F1
#
_cell.length_a   1.000
_cell.length_b   1.000
_cell.length_c   1.000
_cell.angle_alpha   90.00
_cell.angle_beta   90.00
_cell.angle_gamma   90.00
#
_symmetry.space_group_name_H-M   'P 1'
#
loop_
_entity.id
_entity.type
_entity.pdbx_description
1 polymer ?
#
loop_
_entity_poly.entity_id
_entity_poly.type
_entity_poly.pdbx_seq_one_letter_code
_entity_poly.pdbx_strand_id
1 'polypeptide(L)' 'MNNLAHTWQRMGMVLEATQLMRECVRLRQHKLGLNHSHTKASISTLDDWVSQLQI' A
#
# COMPACT_ATOMS: atom_id res chain seq x y z
N MET A 1 9.41 1.65 2.52
CA MET A 1 8.43 0.81 1.78
C MET A 1 7.35 1.67 1.14
N ASN A 2 6.60 2.48 1.91
CA ASN A 2 5.58 3.40 1.36
C ASN A 2 6.06 4.26 0.17
N ASN A 3 7.14 5.03 0.35
CA ASN A 3 7.61 5.95 -0.70
C ASN A 3 8.07 5.19 -1.96
N LEU A 4 8.72 4.05 -1.78
CA LEU A 4 9.15 3.20 -2.89
C LEU A 4 7.96 2.63 -3.65
N ALA A 5 6.90 2.19 -2.95
CA ALA A 5 5.68 1.71 -3.57
C ALA A 5 5.02 2.83 -4.42
N HIS A 6 4.96 4.06 -3.90
CA HIS A 6 4.46 5.20 -4.70
C HIS A 6 5.34 5.51 -5.92
N THR A 7 6.66 5.44 -5.78
CA THR A 7 7.58 5.61 -6.92
C THR A 7 7.33 4.55 -7.99
N TRP A 8 7.21 3.28 -7.59
CA TRP A 8 6.92 2.18 -8.51
C TRP A 8 5.56 2.30 -9.19
N GLN A 9 4.54 2.74 -8.45
CA GLN A 9 3.22 3.01 -9.02
C GLN A 9 3.31 4.07 -10.12
N ARG A 10 4.04 5.16 -9.86
CA ARG A 10 4.26 6.24 -10.86
C ARG A 10 5.11 5.80 -12.05
N MET A 11 5.91 4.75 -11.89
CA MET A 11 6.71 4.14 -12.96
C MET A 11 5.91 3.11 -13.79
N GLY A 12 4.64 2.86 -13.45
CA GLY A 12 3.80 1.86 -14.14
C GLY A 12 4.04 0.42 -13.68
N MET A 13 4.88 0.18 -12.67
CA MET A 13 5.09 -1.13 -12.05
C MET A 13 3.99 -1.41 -11.03
N VAL A 14 2.74 -1.47 -11.51
CA VAL A 14 1.53 -1.45 -10.66
C VAL A 14 1.44 -2.69 -9.77
N LEU A 15 1.79 -3.86 -10.28
CA LEU A 15 1.72 -5.12 -9.52
C LEU A 15 2.74 -5.12 -8.37
N GLU A 16 4.00 -4.78 -8.66
CA GLU A 16 5.10 -4.71 -7.70
C GLU A 16 4.84 -3.63 -6.64
N ALA A 17 4.34 -2.46 -7.07
CA ALA A 17 3.92 -1.39 -6.16
C ALA A 17 2.84 -1.87 -5.20
N THR A 18 1.81 -2.54 -5.71
CA THR A 18 0.69 -3.08 -4.92
C THR A 18 1.15 -4.13 -3.92
N GLN A 19 2.01 -5.06 -4.34
CA GLN A 19 2.60 -6.05 -3.44
C GLN A 19 3.43 -5.38 -2.32
N LEU A 20 4.24 -4.38 -2.67
CA LEU A 20 5.03 -3.65 -1.69
C LEU A 20 4.16 -2.83 -0.72
N MET A 21 3.05 -2.25 -1.19
CA MET A 21 2.09 -1.55 -0.34
C MET A 21 1.35 -2.50 0.60
N ARG A 22 0.99 -3.71 0.15
CA ARG A 22 0.42 -4.77 1.01
C ARG A 22 1.34 -5.10 2.17
N GLU A 23 2.63 -5.24 1.91
CA GLU A 23 3.62 -5.49 2.97
C GLU A 23 3.77 -4.27 3.89
N CYS A 24 3.69 -3.05 3.35
CA CYS A 24 3.67 -1.82 4.16
C CYS A 24 2.46 -1.80 5.12
N VAL A 25 1.27 -2.20 4.66
CA VAL A 25 0.07 -2.34 5.50
C VAL A 25 0.32 -3.35 6.61
N ARG A 26 0.79 -4.56 6.27
CA ARG A 26 1.04 -5.64 7.24
C ARG A 26 1.98 -5.20 8.36
N LEU A 27 3.09 -4.56 8.01
CA LEU A 27 4.08 -4.07 8.99
C LEU A 27 3.54 -2.92 9.84
N ARG A 28 2.79 -1.98 9.25
CA ARG A 28 2.16 -0.86 9.99
C ARG A 28 1.08 -1.36 10.94
N GLN A 29 0.25 -2.30 10.52
CA GLN A 29 -0.73 -2.95 11.38
C GLN A 29 -0.06 -3.63 12.57
N HIS A 30 1.02 -4.38 12.34
CA HIS A 30 1.73 -5.09 13.40
C HIS A 30 2.42 -4.14 14.39
N LYS A 31 3.07 -3.08 13.90
CA LYS A 31 3.86 -2.16 14.75
C LYS A 31 3.05 -1.04 15.40
N LEU A 32 2.05 -0.51 14.70
CA LEU A 32 1.31 0.69 15.09
C LEU A 32 -0.15 0.41 15.44
N GLY A 33 -0.67 -0.75 15.05
CA GLY A 33 -2.08 -1.10 15.18
C GLY A 33 -2.95 -0.60 14.02
N LEU A 34 -4.15 -1.17 13.93
CA LEU A 34 -5.15 -0.87 12.89
C LEU A 34 -5.64 0.58 12.94
N ASN A 35 -5.73 1.17 14.13
CA ASN A 35 -6.31 2.50 14.31
C ASN A 35 -5.33 3.66 14.04
N HIS A 36 -4.05 3.37 13.85
CA HIS A 36 -3.04 4.38 13.59
C HIS A 36 -3.24 5.04 12.22
N SER A 37 -3.05 6.36 12.14
CA SER A 37 -3.26 7.17 10.93
C SER A 37 -2.49 6.63 9.72
N HIS A 38 -1.19 6.33 9.87
CA HIS A 38 -0.38 5.74 8.80
C HIS A 38 -0.85 4.35 8.34
N THR A 39 -1.40 3.55 9.25
CA THR A 39 -1.97 2.25 8.89
C THR A 39 -3.20 2.44 8.02
N LYS A 40 -4.14 3.31 8.44
CA LYS A 40 -5.35 3.64 7.67
C LYS A 40 -5.02 4.23 6.31
N ALA A 41 -4.06 5.16 6.25
CA ALA A 41 -3.62 5.76 5.00
C ALA A 41 -3.07 4.71 4.03
N SER A 42 -2.22 3.77 4.49
CA SER A 42 -1.73 2.69 3.63
C SER A 42 -2.83 1.73 3.17
N ILE A 43 -3.82 1.44 4.03
CA ILE A 43 -4.96 0.59 3.67
C ILE A 43 -5.76 1.26 2.56
N SER A 44 -6.11 2.54 2.73
CA SER A 44 -6.86 3.31 1.72
C SER A 44 -6.11 3.32 0.38
N THR A 45 -4.80 3.61 0.39
CA THR A 45 -3.99 3.58 -0.83
C THR A 45 -3.96 2.20 -1.47
N LEU A 46 -3.87 1.13 -0.67
CA LEU A 46 -3.87 -0.24 -1.19
C LEU A 46 -5.21 -0.60 -1.84
N ASP A 47 -6.32 -0.26 -1.19
CA ASP A 47 -7.67 -0.50 -1.72
C ASP A 47 -7.90 0.25 -3.04
N ASP A 48 -7.46 1.50 -3.13
CA ASP A 48 -7.55 2.29 -4.37
C ASP A 48 -6.79 1.61 -5.52
N TRP A 49 -5.58 1.09 -5.25
CA TRP A 49 -4.77 0.43 -6.27
C TRP A 49 -5.33 -0.92 -6.68
N VAL A 50 -5.80 -1.72 -5.72
CA VAL A 50 -6.43 -3.02 -5.99
C VAL A 50 -7.71 -2.84 -6.80
N SER A 51 -8.50 -1.80 -6.50
CA SER A 51 -9.73 -1.49 -7.24
C SER A 51 -9.47 -1.14 -8.71
N GLN A 52 -8.29 -0.58 -9.02
CA GLN A 52 -7.88 -0.23 -10.38
C GLN A 52 -7.37 -1.43 -11.19
N LEU A 53 -7.07 -2.55 -10.53
CA LEU A 53 -6.44 -3.72 -11.18
C LEU A 53 -7.42 -4.65 -11.92
N GLN A 54 -8.73 -4.35 -11.98
CA GLN A 54 -9.77 -5.13 -12.67
C GLN A 54 -9.51 -6.66 -12.67
N ILE A 55 -9.51 -7.26 -11.47
CA ILE A 55 -9.62 -8.72 -11.32
C ILE A 55 -11.10 -9.06 -11.11
#